data_AF-A0A7J7YXQ7-F1
#
_entry.id   AF-A0A7J7YXQ7-F1
#
_cell.length_a   1.000
_cell.length_b   1.000
_cell.length_c   1.000
_cell.angle_alpha   90.00
_cell.angle_beta   90.00
_cell.angle_gamma   90.00
#
_symmetry.space_group_name_H-M   'P 1'
#
loop_
_entity.id
_entity.type
_entity.pdbx_description
1 polymer ?
#
loop_
_entity_poly.entity_id
_entity_poly.type
_entity_poly.pdbx_seq_one_letter_code
_entity_poly.pdbx_strand_id
1 'polypeptide(L)'
;MKDIKEGIPLPTKIFVKPDRTFEIKIGQPTATYCLKAAAGIEKGARQTGKEVAGLLSLKHVYEIACVKAQDNSFTLRDMPLAAVVRSLIGSARTLGICVVKNLSVEELAAFQKERAVFLVAQKEADLVVQAEAAKK
;
A
#
# COMPACT_ATOMS: atom_id res chain seq x y z
N MET A 1 -21.95 5.06 -7.63
CA MET A 1 -21.08 3.87 -7.51
C MET A 1 -20.38 3.50 -8.81
N LYS A 2 -20.70 4.15 -9.94
CA LYS A 2 -20.00 3.99 -11.23
C LYS A 2 -18.77 4.91 -11.36
N ASP A 3 -18.42 5.61 -10.29
CA ASP A 3 -17.50 6.74 -10.30
C ASP A 3 -16.11 6.37 -9.74
N ILE A 4 -15.95 5.15 -9.23
CA ILE A 4 -14.70 4.62 -8.69
C ILE A 4 -14.15 3.59 -9.67
N LYS A 5 -12.86 3.69 -10.00
CA LYS A 5 -12.20 2.74 -10.90
C LYS A 5 -12.31 1.31 -10.34
N GLU A 6 -12.61 0.37 -11.23
CA GLU A 6 -12.68 -1.05 -10.90
C GLU A 6 -11.32 -1.56 -10.38
N GLY A 7 -11.36 -2.51 -9.45
CA GLY A 7 -10.16 -3.10 -8.84
C GLY A 7 -9.59 -2.34 -7.64
N ILE A 8 -10.17 -1.21 -7.22
CA ILE A 8 -9.78 -0.51 -6.00
C ILE A 8 -10.43 -1.19 -4.77
N PRO A 9 -9.66 -1.74 -3.81
CA PRO A 9 -10.23 -2.34 -2.62
C PRO A 9 -10.75 -1.26 -1.66
N LEU A 10 -12.06 -1.24 -1.45
CA LEU A 10 -12.75 -0.33 -0.54
C LEU A 10 -13.21 -1.07 0.73
N PRO A 11 -12.76 -0.63 1.93
CA PRO A 11 -13.24 -1.20 3.18
C PRO A 11 -14.71 -0.84 3.38
N THR A 12 -15.54 -1.84 3.69
CA THR A 12 -16.99 -1.68 3.85
C THR A 12 -17.41 -2.18 5.22
N LYS A 13 -18.16 -1.36 5.97
CA LYS A 13 -18.75 -1.71 7.26
C LYS A 13 -20.25 -1.93 7.08
N ILE A 14 -20.73 -3.09 7.49
CA ILE A 14 -22.15 -3.46 7.43
C ILE A 14 -22.70 -3.43 8.86
N PHE A 15 -23.68 -2.57 9.10
CA PHE A 15 -24.40 -2.49 10.36
C PHE A 15 -25.72 -3.26 10.21
N VAL A 16 -25.83 -4.39 10.90
CA VAL A 16 -27.05 -5.21 10.93
C VAL A 16 -27.95 -4.69 12.05
N LYS A 17 -29.18 -4.28 11.70
CA LYS A 17 -30.18 -3.83 12.67
C LYS A 17 -31.05 -5.00 13.14
N PRO A 18 -31.72 -4.91 14.31
CA PRO A 18 -32.56 -5.99 14.84
C PRO A 18 -33.75 -6.37 13.95
N ASP A 19 -34.21 -5.42 13.12
CA ASP A 19 -35.27 -5.59 12.13
C ASP A 19 -34.81 -6.33 10.85
N ARG A 20 -33.59 -6.90 10.85
CA ARG A 20 -32.94 -7.54 9.70
C ARG A 20 -32.66 -6.59 8.53
N THR A 21 -32.72 -5.27 8.75
CA THR A 21 -32.25 -4.30 7.77
C THR A 21 -30.74 -4.06 7.94
N PHE A 22 -30.11 -3.59 6.87
CA PHE A 22 -28.66 -3.38 6.82
C PHE A 22 -28.34 -1.95 6.41
N GLU A 23 -27.40 -1.32 7.10
CA GLU A 23 -26.82 -0.04 6.71
C GLU A 23 -25.36 -0.26 6.31
N ILE A 24 -25.00 0.15 5.10
CA ILE A 24 -23.67 -0.08 4.54
C ILE A 24 -22.92 1.25 4.50
N LYS A 25 -21.77 1.31 5.18
CA LYS A 25 -20.85 2.44 5.14
C LYS A 25 -19.58 2.04 4.43
N ILE A 26 -19.26 2.74 3.34
CA ILE A 26 -18.05 2.50 2.54
C ILE A 26 -17.02 3.55 2.90
N GLY A 27 -15.81 3.10 3.22
CA GLY A 27 -14.68 3.95 3.52
C GLY A 27 -13.81 4.24 2.29
N GLN A 28 -12.79 5.07 2.51
CA GLN A 28 -11.78 5.39 1.49
C GLN A 28 -10.89 4.17 1.17
N PRO A 29 -10.23 4.13 -0.01
CA PRO A 29 -9.32 3.05 -0.38
C PRO A 29 -8.29 2.72 0.71
N THR A 30 -7.91 1.44 0.78
CA THR A 30 -6.95 0.98 1.79
C THR A 30 -5.61 1.72 1.68
N ALA A 31 -4.97 2.00 2.82
CA ALA A 31 -3.64 2.64 2.84
C ALA A 31 -2.63 1.84 2.02
N THR A 32 -2.71 0.51 2.11
CA THR A 32 -1.89 -0.42 1.33
C THR A 32 -2.03 -0.21 -0.16
N TYR A 33 -3.26 -0.07 -0.66
CA TYR A 33 -3.49 0.19 -2.09
C TYR A 33 -2.90 1.53 -2.52
N CYS A 34 -3.18 2.62 -1.78
CA CYS A 34 -2.67 3.94 -2.14
C CYS A 34 -1.14 4.01 -2.14
N LEU A 35 -0.48 3.39 -1.14
CA LEU A 35 0.97 3.36 -1.04
C LEU A 35 1.61 2.53 -2.16
N LYS A 36 1.01 1.38 -2.50
CA LYS A 36 1.45 0.55 -3.62
C LYS A 36 1.32 1.25 -4.96
N ALA A 37 0.18 1.89 -5.20
CA ALA A 37 -0.08 2.65 -6.41
C ALA A 37 0.89 3.82 -6.56
N ALA A 38 1.15 4.57 -5.48
CA ALA A 38 2.10 5.67 -5.50
C ALA A 38 3.55 5.21 -5.72
N ALA A 39 3.91 4.02 -5.23
CA ALA A 39 5.25 3.45 -5.40
C ALA A 39 5.42 2.71 -6.74
N GLY A 40 4.33 2.52 -7.50
CA GLY A 40 4.33 1.75 -8.75
C GLY A 40 4.59 0.26 -8.55
N ILE A 41 4.23 -0.30 -7.39
CA ILE A 41 4.48 -1.72 -7.06
C ILE A 41 3.18 -2.50 -6.94
N GLU A 42 3.17 -3.75 -7.40
CA GLU A 42 2.01 -4.63 -7.26
C GLU A 42 2.03 -5.40 -5.93
N LYS A 43 3.22 -5.90 -5.57
CA LYS A 43 3.48 -6.69 -4.36
C LYS A 43 4.45 -5.94 -3.45
N GLY A 44 4.20 -6.01 -2.14
CA GLY A 44 5.12 -5.50 -1.13
C GLY A 44 6.32 -6.43 -0.94
N ALA A 45 7.18 -6.10 0.01
CA ALA A 45 8.31 -6.94 0.39
C ALA A 45 7.83 -8.28 0.97
N ARG A 46 8.48 -9.38 0.58
CA ARG A 46 8.34 -10.70 1.20
C ARG A 46 9.06 -10.76 2.54
N GLN A 47 10.21 -10.09 2.65
CA GLN A 47 10.98 -9.95 3.90
C GLN A 47 11.20 -8.48 4.25
N THR A 48 10.19 -7.87 4.86
CA THR A 48 10.23 -6.46 5.30
C THR A 48 11.48 -6.18 6.15
N GLY A 49 12.24 -5.15 5.78
CA GLY A 49 13.45 -4.71 6.48
C GLY A 49 14.76 -5.31 5.95
N LYS A 50 14.69 -6.43 5.22
CA LYS A 50 15.85 -6.98 4.47
C LYS A 50 15.83 -6.55 3.02
N GLU A 51 14.64 -6.43 2.44
CA GLU A 51 14.45 -5.90 1.09
C GLU A 51 13.58 -4.64 1.13
N VAL A 52 13.86 -3.75 0.17
CA VAL A 52 13.03 -2.58 -0.09
C VAL A 52 12.22 -2.87 -1.35
N ALA A 53 10.90 -2.80 -1.24
CA ALA A 53 9.98 -3.06 -2.33
C ALA A 53 9.75 -1.81 -3.20
N GLY A 54 9.75 -0.62 -2.59
CA GLY A 54 9.48 0.63 -3.29
C GLY A 54 10.07 1.84 -2.58
N LEU A 55 10.16 2.95 -3.31
CA LEU A 55 10.62 4.24 -2.80
C LEU A 55 9.52 5.29 -2.98
N LEU A 56 9.29 6.09 -1.94
CA LEU A 56 8.34 7.19 -1.95
C LEU A 56 8.97 8.46 -1.39
N SER A 57 8.53 9.61 -1.89
CA SER A 57 8.84 10.90 -1.30
C SER A 57 7.83 11.25 -0.20
N LEU A 58 8.20 12.16 0.70
CA LEU A 58 7.26 12.72 1.68
C LEU A 58 6.06 13.43 1.03
N LYS A 59 6.23 13.97 -0.18
CA LYS A 59 5.15 14.65 -0.92
C LYS A 59 4.02 13.67 -1.28
N HIS A 60 4.39 12.49 -1.79
CA HIS A 60 3.41 11.45 -2.12
C HIS A 60 2.62 11.00 -0.88
N VAL A 61 3.31 10.84 0.25
CA VAL A 61 2.64 10.44 1.51
C VAL A 61 1.69 11.54 1.99
N TYR A 62 2.05 12.81 1.83
CA TYR A 62 1.19 13.94 2.20
C TYR A 62 -0.08 13.99 1.35
N GLU A 63 0.02 13.82 0.03
CA GLU A 63 -1.13 13.78 -0.87
C GLU A 63 -2.09 12.62 -0.52
N ILE A 64 -1.54 11.43 -0.25
CA ILE A 64 -2.33 10.28 0.21
C ILE A 64 -3.00 10.59 1.56
N ALA A 65 -2.31 11.29 2.46
CA ALA A 65 -2.86 11.68 3.76
C ALA A 65 -4.03 12.65 3.62
N CYS A 66 -3.96 13.63 2.70
CA CYS A 66 -5.05 14.57 2.46
C CYS A 66 -6.34 13.87 2.00
N VAL A 67 -6.22 12.89 1.10
CA VAL A 67 -7.37 12.08 0.66
C VAL A 67 -7.87 11.20 1.79
N LYS A 68 -6.94 10.52 2.49
CA LYS A 68 -7.29 9.51 3.49
C LYS A 68 -7.78 10.09 4.81
N ALA A 69 -7.44 11.33 5.13
CA ALA A 69 -7.92 12.04 6.33
C ALA A 69 -9.45 12.24 6.32
N GLN A 70 -10.10 12.18 5.16
CA GLN A 70 -11.56 12.28 5.03
C GLN A 70 -12.28 10.98 5.42
N ASP A 71 -11.56 9.88 5.64
CA ASP A 71 -12.14 8.61 6.06
C ASP A 71 -12.69 8.70 7.49
N ASN A 72 -13.82 8.04 7.75
CA ASN A 72 -14.49 8.02 9.05
C ASN A 72 -13.57 7.56 10.19
N SER A 73 -12.57 6.74 9.88
CA SER A 73 -11.59 6.26 10.84
C SER A 73 -10.68 7.37 11.39
N PHE A 74 -10.48 8.46 10.66
CA PHE A 74 -9.65 9.60 11.07
C PHE A 74 -10.50 10.78 11.53
N THR A 75 -11.60 11.07 10.85
CA THR A 75 -12.49 12.20 11.19
C THR A 75 -13.13 12.04 12.56
N LEU A 76 -13.55 10.84 12.95
CA LEU A 76 -14.15 10.59 14.28
C LEU A 76 -13.18 10.80 15.45
N ARG A 77 -11.87 10.90 15.19
CA ARG A 77 -10.83 11.07 16.20
C ARG A 77 -10.20 12.47 16.17
N ASP A 78 -10.73 13.38 15.34
CA ASP A 78 -10.18 14.72 15.11
C ASP A 78 -8.65 14.71 14.91
N MET A 79 -8.18 13.70 14.16
CA MET A 79 -6.75 13.45 14.05
C MET A 79 -6.08 14.53 13.18
N PRO A 80 -5.02 15.21 13.66
CA PRO A 80 -4.31 16.19 12.85
C PRO A 80 -3.62 15.50 11.67
N LEU A 81 -3.49 16.21 10.54
CA LEU A 81 -2.90 15.66 9.32
C LEU A 81 -1.50 15.06 9.54
N ALA A 82 -0.70 15.67 10.42
CA ALA A 82 0.63 15.16 10.79
C ALA A 82 0.58 13.75 11.40
N ALA A 83 -0.45 13.43 12.18
CA ALA A 83 -0.63 12.10 12.76
C ALA A 83 -1.09 11.08 11.70
N VAL A 84 -1.93 11.49 10.73
CA VAL A 84 -2.31 10.66 9.57
C VAL A 84 -1.08 10.32 8.73
N VAL A 85 -0.23 11.30 8.42
CA VAL A 85 1.05 11.11 7.72
C VAL A 85 1.94 10.12 8.48
N ARG A 86 2.09 10.28 9.80
CA ARG A 86 2.88 9.36 10.63
C ARG A 86 2.34 7.92 10.58
N SER A 87 1.02 7.76 10.60
CA SER A 87 0.37 6.45 10.47
C SER A 87 0.65 5.80 9.10
N LEU A 88 0.60 6.59 8.02
CA LEU A 88 0.92 6.13 6.68
C LEU A 88 2.39 5.77 6.51
N ILE A 89 3.32 6.52 7.11
CA ILE A 89 4.74 6.17 7.13
C ILE A 89 4.94 4.82 7.84
N GLY A 90 4.23 4.58 8.95
CA GLY A 90 4.24 3.29 9.63
C GLY A 90 3.78 2.14 8.73
N SER A 91 2.72 2.37 7.96
CA SER A 91 2.17 1.40 6.99
C SER A 91 3.10 1.18 5.79
N ALA A 92 3.80 2.22 5.32
CA ALA A 92 4.80 2.10 4.27
C ALA A 92 5.96 1.19 4.74
N ARG A 93 6.40 1.36 6.00
CA ARG A 93 7.46 0.54 6.58
C ARG A 93 7.09 -0.94 6.63
N THR A 94 5.86 -1.30 7.00
CA THR A 94 5.45 -2.72 7.05
C THR A 94 5.35 -3.35 5.67
N LEU A 95 5.06 -2.56 4.63
CA LEU A 95 5.06 -2.99 3.22
C LEU A 95 6.46 -3.11 2.61
N GLY A 96 7.51 -2.65 3.32
CA GLY A 96 8.87 -2.56 2.80
C GLY A 96 9.09 -1.39 1.86
N ILE A 97 8.28 -0.33 1.96
CA ILE A 97 8.44 0.90 1.19
C ILE A 97 9.30 1.87 2.01
N CYS A 98 10.38 2.38 1.42
CA CYS A 98 11.23 3.38 2.04
C CYS A 98 10.73 4.79 1.69
N VAL A 99 10.55 5.63 2.70
CA VAL A 99 10.11 7.02 2.54
C VAL A 99 11.32 7.95 2.69
N VAL A 100 11.64 8.69 1.63
CA VAL A 100 12.78 9.61 1.56
C VAL A 100 12.28 11.05 1.48
N LYS A 101 13.06 12.01 1.99
CA LYS A 101 12.69 13.44 1.99
C LYS A 101 12.66 14.01 0.57
N ASN A 102 13.75 13.81 -0.16
CA ASN A 102 13.93 14.24 -1.54
C ASN A 102 14.24 13.00 -2.38
N LEU A 103 13.52 12.82 -3.48
CA LEU A 103 13.70 11.69 -4.39
C LEU A 103 13.94 12.25 -5.78
N SER A 104 15.13 12.01 -6.33
CA SER A 104 15.43 12.38 -7.71
C SER A 104 14.92 11.30 -8.68
N VAL A 105 14.67 11.70 -9.92
CA VAL A 105 14.21 10.77 -10.97
C VAL A 105 15.28 9.71 -11.28
N GLU A 106 16.55 10.10 -11.22
CA GLU A 106 17.70 9.23 -11.49
C GLU A 106 17.83 8.11 -10.45
N GLU A 107 17.73 8.45 -9.16
CA GLU A 107 17.75 7.47 -8.06
C GLU A 107 16.59 6.48 -8.16
N LEU A 108 15.39 7.00 -8.49
CA LEU A 108 14.20 6.15 -8.67
C LEU A 108 14.38 5.20 -9.86
N ALA A 109 14.93 5.67 -10.97
CA ALA A 109 15.19 4.85 -12.16
C ALA A 109 16.27 3.78 -11.90
N ALA A 110 17.34 4.11 -11.18
CA ALA A 110 18.37 3.16 -10.78
C ALA A 110 17.78 2.06 -9.88
N PHE A 111 17.02 2.45 -8.86
CA PHE A 111 16.36 1.51 -7.95
C PHE A 111 15.40 0.56 -8.68
N GLN A 112 14.60 1.07 -9.62
CA GLN A 112 13.68 0.24 -10.40
C GLN A 112 14.40 -0.82 -11.24
N LYS A 113 15.56 -0.48 -11.83
CA LYS A 113 16.39 -1.44 -12.58
C LYS A 113 16.93 -2.53 -11.68
N GLU A 114 17.52 -2.16 -10.55
CA GLU A 114 18.03 -3.12 -9.57
C GLU A 114 16.92 -4.04 -9.03
N ARG A 115 15.75 -3.46 -8.73
CA ARG A 115 14.59 -4.21 -8.25
C ARG A 115 14.06 -5.17 -9.32
N ALA A 116 14.06 -4.78 -10.59
CA ALA A 116 13.64 -5.67 -11.68
C ALA A 116 14.52 -6.91 -11.76
N VAL A 117 15.85 -6.75 -11.68
CA VAL A 117 16.81 -7.86 -11.64
C VAL A 117 16.56 -8.76 -10.41
N PHE A 118 16.36 -8.16 -9.24
CA PHE A 118 16.02 -8.90 -8.02
C PHE A 118 14.74 -9.72 -8.15
N LEU A 119 13.69 -9.15 -8.75
CA LEU A 119 12.41 -9.85 -8.94
C LEU A 119 12.53 -11.01 -9.93
N VAL A 120 13.37 -10.89 -10.96
CA VAL A 120 13.66 -12.00 -11.88
C VAL A 120 14.34 -13.15 -11.12
N ALA A 121 15.41 -12.85 -10.37
CA ALA A 121 16.09 -13.85 -9.55
C ALA A 121 15.15 -14.51 -8.50
N GLN A 122 14.25 -13.72 -7.90
CA GLN A 122 13.26 -14.24 -6.95
C GLN A 122 12.24 -15.17 -7.63
N LYS A 123 11.79 -14.83 -8.85
CA LYS A 123 10.90 -15.69 -9.63
C LYS A 123 11.57 -17.00 -10.02
N GLU A 124 12.83 -16.95 -10.47
CA GLU A 124 13.60 -18.16 -10.79
C GLU A 124 13.75 -19.07 -9.57
N ALA A 125 14.11 -18.51 -8.42
CA ALA A 125 14.17 -19.27 -7.17
C ALA A 125 12.81 -19.87 -6.77
N ASP A 126 11.72 -19.10 -6.90
CA ASP A 126 10.37 -19.59 -6.60
C ASP A 126 9.96 -20.73 -7.54
N LEU A 127 10.33 -20.69 -8.83
CA LEU A 127 10.08 -21.76 -9.79
C LEU A 127 10.86 -23.03 -9.45
N VAL A 128 12.11 -22.90 -9.01
CA VAL A 128 12.92 -24.05 -8.54
C VAL A 128 12.27 -24.69 -7.32
N VAL A 129 11.88 -23.89 -6.32
CA VAL A 129 11.20 -24.38 -5.11
C VAL A 129 9.87 -25.05 -5.45
N GLN A 130 9.10 -24.51 -6.40
CA GLN A 130 7.86 -25.13 -6.86
C GLN A 130 8.10 -26.46 -7.60
N ALA A 131 9.15 -26.55 -8.42
CA ALA A 131 9.52 -27.78 -9.10
C ALA A 131 10.02 -28.87 -8.13
N GLU A 132 10.69 -28.48 -7.04
CA GLU A 132 11.07 -29.39 -5.96
C GLU A 132 9.86 -29.87 -5.16
N ALA A 133 8.92 -28.96 -4.85
CA ALA A 133 7.69 -29.30 -4.15
C ALA A 133 6.79 -30.25 -4.95
N ALA A 134 6.77 -30.15 -6.27
CA ALA A 134 5.99 -31.03 -7.15
C ALA A 134 6.58 -32.45 -7.31
N LYS A 135 7.85 -32.65 -6.93
CA LYS A 135 8.51 -33.97 -6.92
C LYS A 135 8.29 -34.75 -5.62
N LYS A 136 7.67 -34.13 -4.62
CA LYS A 136 7.37 -34.71 -3.31
C LYS A 136 5.89 -35.02 -3.18
#